data_AF-A0A6B3C968-F1
#
_entry.id   AF-A0A6B3C968-F1
#
_cell.length_a   1.000
_cell.length_b   1.000
_cell.length_c   1.000
_cell.angle_alpha   90.00
_cell.angle_beta   90.00
_cell.angle_gamma   90.00
#
_symmetry.space_group_name_H-M   'P 1'
#
loop_
_entity.id
_entity.type
_entity.pdbx_description
1 polymer ?
#
loop_
_entity_poly.entity_id
_entity_poly.type
_entity_poly.pdbx_seq_one_letter_code
_entity_poly.pdbx_strand_id
1 'polypeptide(L)'
;TCLQTKYVGQKRFSLEGGESLIPLLDAILSRAANGGLDEVGIGMAHRGRLNVLANIAGKSYGQIFSEFEGNQDPKSVQGSGDVKYHLGTEGVFTAESGATTAVYLAANPSHLEAVDPVLEGIVRAKQDRIDLGGDGFSVLPILIHGDAAFAGQGVVFETLNLAQLRGYRTGGTIHVIVNNQVGFTTGPSS
;
A
#
# COMPACT_ATOMS: atom_id res chain seq x y z
N THR A 1 0.79 2.50 -20.06
CA THR A 1 0.78 3.29 -21.32
C THR A 1 1.08 4.78 -21.17
N CYS A 2 0.24 5.63 -20.58
CA CYS A 2 0.50 7.11 -20.54
C CYS A 2 1.89 7.50 -20.00
N LEU A 3 2.29 6.90 -18.88
CA LEU A 3 3.60 7.12 -18.28
C LEU A 3 4.75 6.64 -19.20
N GLN A 4 4.62 5.47 -19.85
CA GLN A 4 5.65 4.93 -20.76
C GLN A 4 5.95 5.88 -21.92
N THR A 5 4.93 6.56 -22.44
CA THR A 5 5.09 7.46 -23.60
C THR A 5 5.63 8.83 -23.20
N LYS A 6 5.21 9.39 -22.05
CA LYS A 6 5.53 10.78 -21.69
C LYS A 6 6.88 10.99 -20.98
N TYR A 7 7.45 9.99 -20.33
CA TYR A 7 8.69 10.16 -19.58
C TYR A 7 9.64 8.98 -19.81
N VAL A 8 10.27 9.01 -20.97
CA VAL A 8 11.26 8.02 -21.40
C VAL A 8 12.52 8.18 -20.55
N GLY A 9 13.11 7.07 -20.07
CA GLY A 9 14.37 7.06 -19.31
C GLY A 9 14.25 7.10 -17.78
N GLN A 10 13.04 7.25 -17.22
CA GLN A 10 12.82 7.15 -15.78
C GLN A 10 12.58 5.69 -15.36
N LYS A 11 13.40 5.16 -14.43
CA LYS A 11 13.14 3.83 -13.83
C LYS A 11 11.80 3.89 -13.09
N ARG A 12 10.83 3.14 -13.60
CA ARG A 12 9.49 3.03 -13.02
C ARG A 12 9.21 1.58 -12.74
N PHE A 13 8.82 1.29 -11.51
CA PHE A 13 8.43 -0.04 -11.07
C PHE A 13 7.03 -0.35 -11.61
N SER A 14 6.95 -0.60 -12.92
CA SER A 14 5.72 -0.84 -13.66
C SER A 14 4.94 -2.01 -13.08
N LEU A 15 3.61 -1.92 -13.16
CA LEU A 15 2.67 -3.02 -12.86
C LEU A 15 2.33 -3.83 -14.12
N GLU A 16 3.08 -3.65 -15.21
CA GLU A 16 2.88 -4.41 -16.44
C GLU A 16 3.06 -5.91 -16.20
N GLY A 17 2.06 -6.70 -16.57
CA GLY A 17 1.95 -8.12 -16.26
C GLY A 17 1.37 -8.45 -14.86
N GLY A 18 1.02 -7.44 -14.07
CA GLY A 18 0.40 -7.57 -12.74
C GLY A 18 -0.83 -6.68 -12.55
N GLU A 19 -1.45 -6.25 -13.65
CA GLU A 19 -2.51 -5.22 -13.67
C GLU A 19 -3.77 -5.65 -12.91
N SER A 20 -4.00 -6.96 -12.79
CA SER A 20 -5.10 -7.55 -12.02
C SER A 20 -5.06 -7.20 -10.53
N LEU A 21 -3.94 -6.67 -10.02
CA LEU A 21 -3.87 -6.12 -8.67
C LEU A 21 -4.88 -4.97 -8.47
N ILE A 22 -5.10 -4.11 -9.48
CA ILE A 22 -6.00 -2.96 -9.35
C ILE A 22 -7.46 -3.40 -9.16
N PRO A 23 -8.07 -4.24 -10.03
CA PRO A 23 -9.44 -4.71 -9.80
C PRO A 23 -9.56 -5.60 -8.55
N LEU A 24 -8.50 -6.31 -8.13
CA LEU A 24 -8.50 -7.02 -6.86
C LEU A 24 -8.63 -6.05 -5.67
N LEU A 25 -7.82 -5.00 -5.63
CA LEU A 25 -7.87 -3.99 -4.58
C LEU A 25 -9.21 -3.25 -4.59
N ASP A 26 -9.71 -2.87 -5.77
CA ASP A 26 -11.03 -2.26 -5.92
C ASP A 26 -12.15 -3.12 -5.32
N ALA A 27 -12.13 -4.43 -5.58
CA ALA A 27 -13.10 -5.36 -4.99
C ALA A 27 -12.98 -5.47 -3.47
N ILE A 28 -11.75 -5.46 -2.93
CA ILE A 28 -11.51 -5.49 -1.48
C ILE A 28 -12.02 -4.20 -0.83
N LEU A 29 -11.64 -3.04 -1.36
CA LEU A 29 -12.05 -1.74 -0.81
C LEU A 29 -13.55 -1.50 -0.96
N SER A 30 -14.16 -1.95 -2.06
CA SER A 30 -15.61 -1.93 -2.23
C SER A 30 -16.31 -2.76 -1.16
N ARG A 31 -15.79 -3.94 -0.81
CA ARG A 31 -16.33 -4.74 0.29
C ARG A 31 -16.10 -4.09 1.65
N ALA A 32 -14.94 -3.48 1.89
CA ALA A 32 -14.66 -2.75 3.12
C ALA A 32 -15.62 -1.57 3.32
N ALA A 33 -15.79 -0.74 2.28
CA ALA A 33 -16.72 0.40 2.29
C ALA A 33 -18.18 -0.05 2.51
N ASN A 34 -18.65 -1.06 1.77
CA ASN A 34 -19.99 -1.59 1.95
C ASN A 34 -20.19 -2.28 3.32
N GLY A 35 -19.12 -2.83 3.89
CA GLY A 35 -19.09 -3.39 5.24
C GLY A 35 -19.03 -2.35 6.35
N GLY A 36 -18.92 -1.06 6.01
CA GLY A 36 -18.85 0.03 6.99
C GLY A 36 -17.52 0.09 7.75
N LEU A 37 -16.42 -0.41 7.16
CA LEU A 37 -15.10 -0.25 7.76
C LEU A 37 -14.67 1.22 7.68
N ASP A 38 -14.06 1.71 8.77
CA ASP A 38 -13.64 3.09 8.89
C ASP A 38 -12.51 3.44 7.91
N GLU A 39 -11.54 2.54 7.77
CA GLU A 39 -10.35 2.80 6.94
C GLU A 39 -9.71 1.50 6.42
N VAL A 40 -9.06 1.59 5.26
CA VAL A 40 -8.17 0.57 4.72
C VAL A 40 -6.74 1.10 4.73
N GLY A 41 -5.87 0.44 5.50
CA GLY A 41 -4.44 0.72 5.55
C GLY A 41 -3.69 -0.17 4.55
N ILE A 42 -2.83 0.41 3.71
CA ILE A 42 -2.08 -0.31 2.67
C ILE A 42 -0.58 -0.11 2.88
N GLY A 43 0.16 -1.21 2.89
CA GLY A 43 1.61 -1.27 2.85
C GLY A 43 2.05 -1.99 1.58
N MET A 44 2.96 -1.39 0.81
CA MET A 44 3.39 -1.99 -0.45
C MET A 44 4.79 -1.57 -0.87
N ALA A 45 5.48 -2.49 -1.55
CA ALA A 45 6.70 -2.18 -2.30
C ALA A 45 6.43 -1.22 -3.48
N HIS A 46 7.48 -0.81 -4.19
CA HIS A 46 7.37 0.23 -5.22
C HIS A 46 6.59 -0.20 -6.47
N ARG A 47 6.48 -1.51 -6.72
CA ARG A 47 5.84 -2.06 -7.92
C ARG A 47 4.34 -1.74 -7.93
N GLY A 48 3.92 -1.00 -8.96
CA GLY A 48 2.52 -0.62 -9.14
C GLY A 48 1.97 0.41 -8.16
N ARG A 49 2.80 0.95 -7.25
CA ARG A 49 2.38 1.93 -6.24
C ARG A 49 1.71 3.17 -6.83
N LEU A 50 2.21 3.65 -7.97
CA LEU A 50 1.59 4.75 -8.71
C LEU A 50 0.20 4.42 -9.24
N ASN A 51 -0.02 3.18 -9.70
CA ASN A 51 -1.35 2.76 -10.15
C ASN A 51 -2.31 2.65 -8.96
N VAL A 52 -1.85 2.16 -7.81
CA VAL A 52 -2.64 2.14 -6.58
C VAL A 52 -3.00 3.56 -6.14
N LEU A 53 -2.03 4.48 -6.13
CA LEU A 53 -2.28 5.89 -5.80
C LEU A 53 -3.34 6.55 -6.70
N ALA A 54 -3.22 6.35 -8.01
CA ALA A 54 -4.13 6.97 -8.98
C ALA A 54 -5.53 6.35 -8.99
N ASN A 55 -5.62 5.02 -8.90
CA ASN A 55 -6.88 4.30 -9.15
C ASN A 55 -7.59 3.85 -7.87
N ILE A 56 -6.88 3.71 -6.75
CA ILE A 56 -7.44 3.21 -5.48
C ILE A 56 -7.48 4.32 -4.43
N ALA A 57 -6.37 5.02 -4.20
CA ALA A 57 -6.29 6.06 -3.16
C ALA A 57 -6.86 7.43 -3.61
N GLY A 58 -7.38 7.55 -4.83
CA GLY A 58 -8.05 8.76 -5.32
C GLY A 58 -7.13 9.97 -5.54
N LYS A 59 -5.81 9.78 -5.60
CA LYS A 59 -4.87 10.88 -5.85
C LYS A 59 -5.01 11.35 -7.31
N SER A 60 -5.23 12.65 -7.50
CA SER A 60 -5.42 13.19 -8.85
C SER A 60 -4.14 13.05 -9.68
N TYR A 61 -4.31 12.86 -11.00
CA TYR A 61 -3.17 12.85 -11.92
C TYR A 61 -2.32 14.12 -11.83
N GLY A 62 -2.94 15.28 -11.58
CA GLY A 62 -2.23 16.54 -11.39
C GLY A 62 -1.26 16.52 -10.21
N GLN A 63 -1.69 15.97 -9.06
CA GLN A 63 -0.84 15.80 -7.88
C GLN A 63 0.28 14.78 -8.11
N ILE A 64 0.00 13.69 -8.84
CA ILE A 64 1.02 12.70 -9.18
C ILE A 64 2.05 13.34 -10.14
N PHE A 65 1.60 14.04 -11.18
CA PHE A 65 2.50 14.66 -12.15
C PHE A 65 3.31 15.84 -11.59
N SER A 66 2.74 16.64 -10.69
CA SER A 66 3.51 17.72 -10.03
C SER A 66 4.67 17.17 -9.21
N GLU A 67 4.48 16.03 -8.54
CA GLU A 67 5.55 15.32 -7.86
C GLU A 67 6.61 14.85 -8.87
N PHE A 68 6.23 14.26 -10.00
CA PHE A 68 7.17 13.88 -11.06
C PHE A 68 8.00 15.07 -11.58
N GLU A 69 7.35 16.21 -11.83
CA GLU A 69 7.94 17.41 -12.41
C GLU A 69 8.81 18.21 -11.42
N GLY A 70 8.73 17.91 -10.13
CA GLY A 70 9.58 18.56 -9.11
C GLY A 70 9.16 19.98 -8.74
N ASN A 71 7.96 20.39 -9.13
CA ASN A 71 7.38 21.67 -8.74
C ASN A 71 6.82 21.53 -7.32
N GLN A 72 7.60 21.92 -6.32
CA GLN A 72 7.12 22.03 -4.94
C GLN A 72 6.58 23.43 -4.64
N ASP A 73 5.58 23.48 -3.76
CA ASP A 73 5.21 24.69 -3.02
C ASP A 73 6.42 25.09 -2.15
N PRO A 74 6.98 26.31 -2.31
CA PRO A 74 8.11 26.81 -1.51
C PRO A 74 7.89 26.78 0.01
N LYS A 75 6.65 26.60 0.46
CA LYS A 75 6.27 26.50 1.88
C LYS A 75 6.39 25.09 2.47
N SER A 76 6.65 24.06 1.66
CA SER A 76 6.83 22.68 2.14
C SER A 76 8.24 22.47 2.73
N VAL A 77 8.44 22.98 3.95
CA VAL A 77 9.67 22.77 4.73
C VAL A 77 9.62 21.37 5.37
N GLN A 78 10.07 20.34 4.64
CA GLN A 78 10.57 19.02 5.11
C GLN A 78 10.71 18.13 3.86
N GLY A 79 11.86 17.61 3.43
CA GLY A 79 13.09 17.25 4.15
C GLY A 79 13.43 15.81 3.75
N SER A 80 14.66 15.59 3.22
CA SER A 80 15.24 14.32 2.74
C SER A 80 14.76 13.86 1.35
N GLY A 81 15.69 13.83 0.39
CA GLY A 81 15.49 13.38 -0.99
C GLY A 81 15.27 11.88 -1.13
N ASP A 82 14.18 11.38 -0.56
CA ASP A 82 13.66 10.05 -0.86
C ASP A 82 13.00 10.04 -2.24
N VAL A 83 12.88 8.88 -2.86
CA VAL A 83 12.27 8.78 -4.19
C VAL A 83 10.78 9.09 -4.04
N LYS A 84 10.25 9.99 -4.86
CA LYS A 84 8.97 10.70 -4.63
C LYS A 84 7.72 9.83 -4.44
N TYR A 85 7.79 8.53 -4.70
CA TYR A 85 6.69 7.58 -4.47
C TYR A 85 6.71 6.93 -3.08
N HIS A 86 7.70 7.18 -2.23
CA HIS A 86 7.80 6.62 -0.87
C HIS A 86 6.97 7.38 0.17
N LEU A 87 6.42 8.55 -0.16
CA LEU A 87 5.62 9.35 0.76
C LEU A 87 4.28 8.67 1.08
N GLY A 88 3.85 8.82 2.33
CA GLY A 88 2.52 8.38 2.76
C GLY A 88 1.43 9.20 2.07
N THR A 89 0.26 8.59 1.85
CA THR A 89 -0.87 9.28 1.22
C THR A 89 -2.16 8.88 1.89
N GLU A 90 -3.03 9.86 2.09
CA GLU A 90 -4.39 9.68 2.59
C GLU A 90 -5.38 10.01 1.47
N GLY A 91 -6.49 9.28 1.44
CA GLY A 91 -7.55 9.47 0.46
C GLY A 91 -8.87 8.85 0.92
N VAL A 92 -9.88 8.94 0.05
CA VAL A 92 -11.19 8.33 0.26
C VAL A 92 -11.51 7.49 -0.95
N PHE A 93 -11.90 6.23 -0.71
CA PHE A 93 -12.42 5.35 -1.73
C PHE A 93 -13.95 5.40 -1.72
N THR A 94 -14.56 5.41 -2.91
CA THR A 94 -16.02 5.38 -3.10
C THR A 94 -16.37 4.16 -3.93
N ALA A 95 -17.13 3.23 -3.35
CA ALA A 95 -17.64 2.06 -4.04
C ALA A 95 -18.75 2.44 -5.04
N GLU A 96 -19.07 1.55 -5.98
CA GLU A 96 -20.16 1.75 -6.95
C GLU A 96 -21.52 1.97 -6.27
N SER A 97 -21.73 1.39 -5.08
CA SER A 97 -22.92 1.60 -4.25
C SER A 97 -23.05 3.02 -3.68
N GLY A 98 -22.00 3.83 -3.76
CA GLY A 98 -21.86 5.13 -3.10
C GLY A 98 -21.33 5.05 -1.67
N ALA A 99 -21.12 3.85 -1.11
CA ALA A 99 -20.47 3.68 0.18
C ALA A 99 -19.00 4.12 0.12
N THR A 100 -18.48 4.70 1.21
CA THR A 100 -17.11 5.21 1.26
C THR A 100 -16.31 4.59 2.41
N THR A 101 -14.99 4.57 2.26
CA THR A 101 -14.04 4.24 3.34
C THR A 101 -12.77 5.07 3.16
N ALA A 102 -12.11 5.41 4.26
CA ALA A 102 -10.82 6.09 4.18
C ALA A 102 -9.73 5.13 3.67
N VAL A 103 -8.71 5.68 3.00
CA VAL A 103 -7.55 4.91 2.53
C VAL A 103 -6.29 5.58 3.04
N TYR A 104 -5.44 4.79 3.69
CA TYR A 104 -4.12 5.22 4.12
C TYR A 104 -3.05 4.35 3.46
N LEU A 105 -2.17 4.97 2.67
CA LEU A 105 -1.00 4.30 2.10
C LEU A 105 0.23 4.67 2.91
N ALA A 106 0.83 3.69 3.59
CA ALA A 106 2.00 3.91 4.44
C ALA A 106 3.23 4.33 3.61
N ALA A 107 4.01 5.24 4.18
CA ALA A 107 5.35 5.55 3.69
C ALA A 107 6.28 4.35 3.93
N ASN A 108 7.24 4.10 3.03
CA ASN A 108 8.15 2.97 3.18
C ASN A 108 9.53 3.25 2.58
N PRO A 109 10.61 2.70 3.15
CA PRO A 109 11.92 2.76 2.53
C PRO A 109 12.02 1.80 1.33
N SER A 110 13.16 1.82 0.65
CA SER A 110 13.50 0.84 -0.41
C SER A 110 13.80 -0.58 0.10
N HIS A 111 13.99 -0.75 1.41
CA HIS A 111 14.15 -2.05 2.05
C HIS A 111 12.80 -2.78 2.00
N LEU A 112 12.70 -3.79 1.14
CA LEU A 112 11.46 -4.54 0.91
C LEU A 112 10.97 -5.15 2.22
N GLU A 113 9.64 -5.23 2.37
CA GLU A 113 8.92 -5.78 3.54
C GLU A 113 9.14 -5.03 4.87
N ALA A 114 10.05 -4.05 4.94
CA ALA A 114 10.28 -3.27 6.17
C ALA A 114 9.07 -2.45 6.62
N VAL A 115 8.11 -2.20 5.72
CA VAL A 115 6.86 -1.50 6.02
C VAL A 115 5.82 -2.40 6.70
N ASP A 116 5.95 -3.72 6.58
CA ASP A 116 4.93 -4.67 7.03
C ASP A 116 4.57 -4.49 8.51
N PRO A 117 5.51 -4.59 9.47
CA PRO A 117 5.19 -4.38 10.88
C PRO A 117 4.87 -2.92 11.20
N VAL A 118 5.33 -1.97 10.37
CA VAL A 118 5.03 -0.54 10.54
C VAL A 118 3.56 -0.27 10.24
N LEU A 119 3.03 -0.83 9.15
CA LEU A 119 1.61 -0.72 8.83
C LEU A 119 0.76 -1.38 9.91
N GLU A 120 1.11 -2.59 10.36
CA GLU A 120 0.37 -3.27 11.44
C GLU A 120 0.33 -2.41 12.70
N GLY A 121 1.45 -1.78 13.08
CA GLY A 121 1.49 -0.85 14.21
C GLY A 121 0.62 0.39 14.01
N ILE A 122 0.61 0.97 12.80
CA ILE A 122 -0.25 2.12 12.46
C ILE A 122 -1.74 1.73 12.54
N VAL A 123 -2.11 0.61 11.94
CA VAL A 123 -3.49 0.09 11.95
C VAL A 123 -3.92 -0.21 13.37
N ARG A 124 -3.07 -0.87 14.16
CA ARG A 124 -3.33 -1.12 15.57
C ARG A 124 -3.56 0.17 16.35
N ALA A 125 -2.71 1.17 16.18
CA ALA A 125 -2.86 2.46 16.85
C ALA A 125 -4.13 3.20 16.42
N LYS A 126 -4.57 3.07 15.17
CA LYS A 126 -5.84 3.62 14.69
C LYS A 126 -7.04 2.90 15.32
N GLN A 127 -7.01 1.56 15.37
CA GLN A 127 -8.05 0.77 16.05
C GLN A 127 -8.15 1.11 17.54
N ASP A 128 -7.01 1.24 18.24
CA ASP A 128 -6.97 1.65 19.65
C ASP A 128 -7.59 3.05 19.88
N ARG A 129 -7.49 3.95 18.88
CA ARG A 129 -8.12 5.29 18.94
C ARG A 129 -9.62 5.28 18.69
N ILE A 130 -10.09 4.39 17.81
CA ILE A 130 -11.53 4.24 17.53
C ILE A 130 -12.22 3.53 18.72
N ASP A 131 -11.48 2.65 19.40
CA ASP A 131 -11.87 2.01 20.67
C ASP A 131 -13.22 1.27 20.62
N LEU A 132 -13.38 0.38 19.63
CA LEU A 132 -14.56 -0.50 19.51
C LEU A 132 -14.53 -1.70 20.47
N GLY A 133 -13.56 -1.75 21.41
CA GLY A 133 -13.34 -2.87 22.31
C GLY A 133 -12.53 -4.03 21.70
N GLY A 134 -12.40 -5.12 22.47
CA GLY A 134 -11.38 -6.15 22.24
C GLY A 134 -11.41 -6.89 20.90
N ASP A 135 -12.57 -6.97 20.25
CA ASP A 135 -12.75 -7.67 18.96
C ASP A 135 -13.34 -6.76 17.86
N GLY A 136 -13.38 -5.43 18.11
CA GLY A 136 -13.85 -4.45 17.14
C GLY A 136 -12.74 -3.99 16.20
N PHE A 137 -12.60 -4.66 15.05
CA PHE A 137 -11.59 -4.35 14.04
C PHE A 137 -12.23 -3.64 12.83
N SER A 138 -12.19 -2.31 12.82
CA SER A 138 -12.78 -1.51 11.73
C SER A 138 -11.77 -0.89 10.76
N VAL A 139 -10.48 -1.05 11.01
CA VAL A 139 -9.39 -0.66 10.09
C VAL A 139 -8.78 -1.92 9.49
N LEU A 140 -8.85 -2.08 8.17
CA LEU A 140 -8.37 -3.27 7.46
C LEU A 140 -6.94 -3.07 6.95
N PRO A 141 -5.96 -3.86 7.43
CA PRO A 141 -4.63 -3.88 6.85
C PRO A 141 -4.58 -4.71 5.56
N ILE A 142 -3.93 -4.16 4.53
CA ILE A 142 -3.56 -4.84 3.30
C ILE A 142 -2.05 -4.69 3.09
N LEU A 143 -1.36 -5.82 2.97
CA LEU A 143 0.07 -5.87 2.66
C LEU A 143 0.29 -6.45 1.25
N ILE A 144 1.02 -5.72 0.41
CA ILE A 144 1.31 -6.10 -0.97
C ILE A 144 2.80 -6.39 -1.12
N HIS A 145 3.10 -7.62 -1.47
CA HIS A 145 4.46 -8.17 -1.48
C HIS A 145 4.90 -8.55 -2.90
N GLY A 146 6.22 -8.63 -3.12
CA GLY A 146 6.79 -9.38 -4.23
C GLY A 146 7.12 -10.81 -3.80
N ASP A 147 7.03 -11.78 -4.72
CA ASP A 147 7.27 -13.20 -4.42
C ASP A 147 8.63 -13.48 -3.76
N ALA A 148 9.72 -12.96 -4.35
CA ALA A 148 11.06 -13.19 -3.83
C ALA A 148 11.29 -12.55 -2.44
N ALA A 149 10.77 -11.35 -2.22
CA ALA A 149 10.95 -10.64 -0.96
C ALA A 149 10.09 -11.24 0.16
N PHE A 150 8.86 -11.64 -0.16
CA PHE A 150 7.97 -12.34 0.76
C PHE A 150 8.61 -13.61 1.34
N ALA A 151 9.27 -14.41 0.49
CA ALA A 151 9.95 -15.63 0.92
C ALA A 151 11.31 -15.38 1.59
N GLY A 152 12.02 -14.31 1.20
CA GLY A 152 13.41 -14.08 1.59
C GLY A 152 13.63 -13.15 2.79
N GLN A 153 12.64 -12.32 3.15
CA GLN A 153 12.79 -11.35 4.25
C GLN A 153 12.19 -11.91 5.55
N GLY A 154 13.03 -12.09 6.58
CA GLY A 154 12.61 -12.62 7.88
C GLY A 154 11.51 -11.80 8.57
N VAL A 155 11.47 -10.48 8.33
CA VAL A 155 10.48 -9.56 8.90
C VAL A 155 9.04 -9.93 8.52
N VAL A 156 8.84 -10.59 7.37
CA VAL A 156 7.51 -11.09 6.95
C VAL A 156 7.02 -12.13 7.95
N PHE A 157 7.85 -13.12 8.28
CA PHE A 157 7.51 -14.18 9.23
C PHE A 157 7.39 -13.66 10.66
N GLU A 158 8.23 -12.70 11.05
CA GLU A 158 8.10 -12.00 12.32
C GLU A 158 6.74 -11.30 12.42
N THR A 159 6.31 -10.60 11.37
CA THR A 159 5.02 -9.89 11.32
C THR A 159 3.85 -10.87 11.34
N LEU A 160 3.91 -11.97 10.59
CA LEU A 160 2.90 -13.03 10.64
C LEU A 160 2.76 -13.65 12.05
N ASN A 161 3.87 -13.79 12.78
CA ASN A 161 3.86 -14.28 14.16
C ASN A 161 3.13 -13.32 15.13
N LEU A 162 3.03 -12.03 14.80
CA LEU A 162 2.30 -11.03 15.60
C LEU A 162 0.77 -11.10 15.40
N ALA A 163 0.29 -11.69 14.30
CA ALA A 163 -1.08 -11.54 13.82
C ALA A 163 -2.18 -11.93 14.84
N GLN A 164 -1.88 -12.83 15.77
CA GLN A 164 -2.82 -13.31 16.80
C GLN A 164 -2.44 -12.90 18.24
N LEU A 165 -1.31 -12.22 18.43
CA LEU A 165 -0.88 -11.79 19.76
C LEU A 165 -1.76 -10.63 20.22
N ARG A 166 -2.34 -10.71 21.43
CA ARG A 166 -3.26 -9.70 21.97
C ARG A 166 -2.74 -8.25 21.86
N GLY A 167 -1.45 -8.04 22.10
CA GLY A 167 -0.81 -6.71 22.03
C GLY A 167 -0.57 -6.18 20.61
N TYR A 168 -0.71 -7.03 19.58
CA TYR A 168 -0.34 -6.70 18.20
C TYR A 168 -1.41 -6.99 17.15
N ARG A 169 -2.36 -7.90 17.44
CA ARG A 169 -3.41 -8.30 16.50
C ARG A 169 -4.22 -7.11 16.01
N THR A 170 -4.57 -7.15 14.73
CA THR A 170 -5.32 -6.11 13.99
C THR A 170 -6.61 -6.65 13.35
N GLY A 171 -7.03 -7.87 13.69
CA GLY A 171 -8.24 -8.51 13.13
C GLY A 171 -7.99 -9.33 11.86
N GLY A 172 -6.72 -9.47 11.46
CA GLY A 172 -6.30 -10.22 10.28
C GLY A 172 -5.95 -9.29 9.13
N THR A 173 -4.93 -9.69 8.38
CA THR A 173 -4.34 -8.89 7.30
C THR A 173 -4.56 -9.59 5.96
N ILE A 174 -4.97 -8.83 4.96
CA ILE A 174 -5.03 -9.34 3.59
C ILE A 174 -3.65 -9.19 2.96
N HIS A 175 -3.02 -10.33 2.69
CA HIS A 175 -1.74 -10.38 1.99
C HIS A 175 -1.96 -10.63 0.50
N VAL A 176 -1.43 -9.74 -0.35
CA VAL A 176 -1.43 -9.89 -1.80
C VAL A 176 0.00 -10.07 -2.28
N ILE A 177 0.36 -11.29 -2.70
CA ILE A 177 1.66 -11.56 -3.29
C ILE A 177 1.58 -11.37 -4.80
N VAL A 178 2.26 -10.34 -5.33
CA VAL A 178 2.43 -10.14 -6.78
C VAL A 178 3.53 -11.08 -7.26
N ASN A 179 3.15 -12.33 -7.51
CA ASN A 179 4.06 -13.38 -7.95
C ASN A 179 4.27 -13.32 -9.47
N ASN A 180 5.34 -12.63 -9.88
CA ASN A 180 5.75 -12.57 -11.29
C ASN A 180 6.83 -13.62 -11.62
N GLN A 181 7.09 -14.56 -10.71
CA GLN A 181 8.04 -15.66 -10.84
C GLN A 181 9.50 -15.22 -11.04
N VAL A 182 9.87 -14.01 -10.63
CA VAL A 182 11.25 -13.54 -10.73
C VAL A 182 11.62 -12.46 -9.71
N GLY A 183 12.68 -12.73 -8.94
CA GLY A 183 13.33 -11.76 -8.07
C GLY A 183 14.52 -11.11 -8.77
N PHE A 184 14.31 -10.00 -9.49
CA PHE A 184 15.33 -9.34 -10.31
C PHE A 184 15.90 -10.28 -11.40
N THR A 185 16.98 -11.01 -11.14
CA THR A 185 17.58 -12.01 -12.04
C THR A 185 17.45 -13.44 -11.51
N THR A 186 16.90 -13.62 -10.31
CA THR A 186 16.79 -14.91 -9.64
C THR A 186 15.44 -15.56 -9.96
N GLY A 187 15.46 -16.79 -10.47
CA GLY A 187 14.25 -17.57 -10.72
C GLY A 187 13.76 -18.31 -9.46
N PRO A 188 12.50 -18.80 -9.41
CA PRO A 188 11.88 -19.29 -8.17
C PRO A 188 12.52 -20.56 -7.60
N SER A 189 13.20 -21.35 -8.43
CA SER A 189 13.87 -22.60 -8.03
C SER A 189 15.37 -22.43 -7.77
N SER A 190 15.87 -21.19 -7.73
CA SER A 190 17.30 -20.90 -7.56
C SER A 190 17.73 -20.99 -6.10
#